data_AF-A0A8C2UL80-F1
#
_entry.id   AF-A0A8C2UL80-F1
#
_cell.length_a   1.000
_cell.length_b   1.000
_cell.length_c   1.000
_cell.angle_alpha   90.00
_cell.angle_beta   90.00
_cell.angle_gamma   90.00
#
_symmetry.space_group_name_H-M   'P 1'
#
loop_
_entity.id
_entity.type
_entity.pdbx_description
1 polymer ?
#
loop_
_entity_poly.entity_id
_entity_poly.type
_entity_poly.pdbx_seq_one_letter_code
_entity_poly.pdbx_strand_id
1 'polypeptide(L)'
;MPAKAEVLLRYGPYSAVGLAVEPRTFRLEGLQAVLAKDGHKVTLEKTEEWNVVELIVNEEVVFQCNITDLEFGGDGKLDPLCEEARKSVLNAY
;
A
#
# COMPACT_ATOMS: atom_id res chain seq x y z
N MET A 1 10.96 -10.59 -9.62
CA MET A 1 10.19 -11.46 -8.68
C MET A 1 8.80 -11.45 -9.22
N PRO A 2 8.06 -12.54 -9.00
CA PRO A 2 7.25 -13.04 -10.08
C PRO A 2 5.92 -12.31 -10.13
N ALA A 3 5.29 -12.42 -11.30
CA ALA A 3 3.85 -12.43 -11.38
C ALA A 3 3.29 -13.26 -10.20
N LYS A 4 2.41 -12.66 -9.40
CA LYS A 4 1.79 -13.29 -8.21
C LYS A 4 2.66 -13.40 -6.94
N ALA A 5 3.52 -12.43 -6.66
CA ALA A 5 4.16 -12.31 -5.34
C ALA A 5 3.14 -12.19 -4.17
N GLU A 6 3.51 -12.71 -3.00
CA GLU A 6 2.85 -12.38 -1.73
C GLU A 6 3.42 -11.06 -1.22
N VAL A 7 2.54 -10.08 -0.98
CA VAL A 7 2.89 -8.73 -0.55
C VAL A 7 2.27 -8.51 0.82
N LEU A 8 3.11 -8.22 1.82
CA LEU A 8 2.65 -7.74 3.11
C LEU A 8 2.59 -6.21 3.03
N LEU A 9 1.39 -5.65 3.13
CA LEU A 9 1.15 -4.21 3.19
C LEU A 9 1.01 -3.83 4.65
N ARG A 10 2.08 -3.25 5.22
CA ARG A 10 2.11 -2.75 6.59
C ARG A 10 1.67 -1.29 6.60
N TYR A 11 0.73 -0.92 7.46
CA TYR A 11 0.17 0.43 7.48
C TYR A 11 -0.09 0.98 8.88
N GLY A 12 0.17 2.27 9.01
CA GLY A 12 0.02 3.06 10.22
C GLY A 12 -1.33 3.73 10.38
N PRO A 13 -1.70 4.17 11.59
CA PRO A 13 -2.80 5.09 11.78
C PRO A 13 -2.51 6.43 11.09
N TYR A 14 -3.56 7.11 10.60
CA TYR A 14 -3.48 8.48 10.10
C TYR A 14 -4.72 9.29 10.48
N SER A 15 -4.56 10.61 10.57
CA SER A 15 -5.67 11.52 10.81
C SER A 15 -6.09 12.22 9.52
N ALA A 16 -7.35 12.05 9.13
CA ALA A 16 -7.90 12.71 7.94
C ALA A 16 -8.38 14.14 8.19
N VAL A 17 -8.68 14.52 9.45
CA VAL A 17 -9.29 15.84 9.80
C VAL A 17 -8.96 16.27 11.25
N GLY A 18 -7.81 15.86 11.80
CA GLY A 18 -7.46 16.15 13.20
C GLY A 18 -8.32 15.42 14.25
N LEU A 19 -9.29 14.61 13.82
CA LEU A 19 -10.08 13.73 14.68
C LEU A 19 -9.46 12.33 14.67
N ALA A 20 -9.38 11.72 15.85
CA ALA A 20 -9.02 10.32 16.01
C ALA A 20 -10.15 9.48 15.43
N VAL A 21 -9.94 8.93 14.25
CA VAL A 21 -10.86 7.99 13.64
C VAL A 21 -10.09 6.72 13.38
N GLU A 22 -10.71 5.58 13.67
CA GLU A 22 -10.16 4.23 13.49
C GLU A 22 -9.34 4.07 12.19
N PRO A 23 -8.36 3.14 12.14
CA PRO A 23 -7.54 2.92 10.96
C PRO A 23 -8.43 2.57 9.75
N ARG A 24 -8.68 3.58 8.92
CA ARG A 24 -9.49 3.49 7.70
C ARG A 24 -8.60 2.99 6.57
N THR A 25 -8.97 1.89 5.95
CA THR A 25 -8.20 1.31 4.83
C THR A 25 -8.57 1.91 3.47
N PHE A 26 -9.44 2.93 3.42
CA PHE A 26 -9.93 3.51 2.16
C PHE A 26 -8.81 4.01 1.25
N ARG A 27 -7.77 4.65 1.80
CA ARG A 27 -6.61 5.10 1.01
C ARG A 27 -5.72 3.94 0.52
N LEU A 28 -5.91 2.74 1.04
CA LEU A 28 -5.20 1.55 0.60
C LEU A 28 -5.94 0.81 -0.53
N GLU A 29 -7.17 1.20 -0.87
CA GLU A 29 -7.98 0.49 -1.88
C GLU A 29 -7.34 0.57 -3.27
N GLY A 30 -6.91 1.76 -3.70
CA GLY A 30 -6.23 1.95 -4.98
C GLY A 30 -4.95 1.10 -5.07
N LEU A 31 -4.16 1.11 -3.99
CA LEU A 31 -2.92 0.33 -3.90
C LEU A 31 -3.17 -1.19 -3.94
N GLN A 32 -4.18 -1.67 -3.22
CA GLN A 32 -4.59 -3.08 -3.28
C GLN A 32 -5.09 -3.46 -4.68
N ALA A 33 -5.84 -2.57 -5.34
CA ALA A 33 -6.40 -2.82 -6.66
C ALA A 33 -5.32 -2.96 -7.74
N VAL A 34 -4.30 -2.08 -7.74
CA VAL A 34 -3.20 -2.16 -8.72
C VAL A 34 -2.34 -3.41 -8.54
N LEU A 35 -2.06 -3.80 -7.29
CA LEU A 35 -1.30 -5.01 -6.98
C LEU A 35 -2.09 -6.28 -7.32
N ALA A 36 -3.37 -6.33 -6.97
CA ALA A 36 -4.25 -7.45 -7.29
C ALA A 36 -4.44 -7.63 -8.81
N LYS A 37 -4.48 -6.54 -9.58
CA LYS A 37 -4.57 -6.57 -11.04
C LYS A 37 -3.38 -7.27 -11.70
N ASP A 38 -2.20 -7.14 -11.12
CA ASP A 38 -0.98 -7.86 -11.55
C ASP A 38 -0.90 -9.29 -10.97
N GLY A 39 -1.93 -9.71 -10.22
CA GLY A 39 -2.08 -11.04 -9.65
C GLY A 39 -1.40 -11.24 -8.30
N HIS A 40 -0.87 -10.17 -7.68
CA HIS A 40 -0.26 -10.23 -6.37
C HIS A 40 -1.30 -10.46 -5.27
N LYS A 41 -0.90 -11.21 -4.23
CA LYS A 41 -1.74 -11.45 -3.05
C LYS A 41 -1.31 -10.50 -1.94
N VAL A 42 -2.18 -9.56 -1.59
CA VAL A 42 -1.91 -8.54 -0.57
C VAL A 42 -2.49 -8.96 0.78
N THR A 43 -1.67 -8.93 1.83
CA THR A 43 -2.08 -9.12 3.23
C THR A 43 -1.87 -7.82 3.99
N LEU A 44 -2.86 -7.39 4.76
CA LEU A 44 -2.80 -6.14 5.53
C LEU A 44 -2.30 -6.39 6.95
N GLU A 45 -1.30 -5.62 7.38
CA GLU A 45 -0.78 -5.62 8.75
C GLU A 45 -0.77 -4.21 9.34
N LYS A 46 -1.31 -4.05 10.54
CA LYS A 46 -1.33 -2.75 11.24
C LYS A 46 -0.01 -2.55 11.98
N THR A 47 0.52 -1.34 11.96
CA THR A 47 1.63 -0.88 12.81
C THR A 47 1.21 0.34 13.63
N GLU A 48 1.94 0.62 14.72
CA GLU A 48 1.76 1.81 15.56
C GLU A 48 2.46 3.05 14.97
N GLU A 49 3.34 2.85 13.99
CA GLU A 49 4.05 3.94 13.33
C GLU A 49 3.07 4.80 12.51
N TRP A 50 3.10 6.11 12.73
CA TRP A 50 2.10 7.00 12.16
C TRP A 50 2.34 7.29 10.69
N ASN A 51 1.24 7.36 9.95
CA ASN A 51 1.19 7.76 8.55
C ASN A 51 2.02 6.89 7.59
N VAL A 52 2.49 5.71 8.01
CA VAL A 52 3.34 4.87 7.17
C VAL A 52 2.52 3.89 6.32
N VAL A 53 2.97 3.64 5.09
CA VAL A 53 2.62 2.46 4.29
C VAL A 53 3.90 1.84 3.76
N GLU A 54 4.07 0.55 3.97
CA GLU A 54 5.19 -0.22 3.43
C GLU A 54 4.67 -1.44 2.68
N LEU A 55 5.29 -1.73 1.54
CA LEU A 55 5.12 -3.01 0.86
C LEU A 55 6.36 -3.85 1.10
N ILE A 56 6.13 -5.02 1.69
CA ILE A 56 7.17 -5.98 2.03
C ILE A 56 6.99 -7.20 1.14
N VAL A 57 8.06 -7.59 0.46
CA VAL A 57 8.14 -8.75 -0.42
C VAL A 57 9.39 -9.52 -0.06
N ASN A 58 9.26 -10.80 0.29
CA ASN A 58 10.37 -11.64 0.78
C ASN A 58 11.16 -10.97 1.92
N GLU A 59 10.44 -10.48 2.93
CA GLU A 59 11.00 -9.86 4.14
C GLU A 59 11.77 -8.54 3.91
N GLU A 60 11.79 -8.02 2.68
CA GLU A 60 12.39 -6.72 2.33
C GLU A 60 11.31 -5.67 2.04
N VAL A 61 11.49 -4.46 2.56
CA VAL A 61 10.65 -3.30 2.20
C VAL A 61 11.05 -2.83 0.81
N VAL A 62 10.15 -2.99 -0.16
CA VAL A 62 10.39 -2.63 -1.57
C VAL A 62 9.80 -1.27 -1.95
N PHE A 63 8.85 -0.78 -1.15
CA PHE A 63 8.23 0.52 -1.33
C PHE A 63 7.76 1.07 0.01
N GLN A 64 7.86 2.38 0.20
CA GLN A 64 7.37 3.09 1.37
C GLN A 64 6.81 4.45 0.95
N CYS A 65 5.66 4.83 1.51
CA CYS A 65 5.11 6.18 1.35
C CYS A 65 4.32 6.62 2.58
N ASN A 66 3.90 7.88 2.57
CA ASN A 66 2.95 8.37 3.56
C ASN A 66 1.52 8.04 3.12
N ILE A 67 0.73 7.44 4.01
CA ILE A 67 -0.66 7.05 3.72
C ILE A 67 -1.56 8.22 3.33
N THR A 68 -1.27 9.45 3.77
CA THR A 68 -2.05 10.64 3.40
C THR A 68 -1.81 11.12 1.98
N ASP A 69 -0.71 10.68 1.38
CA ASP A 69 -0.33 11.04 0.01
C ASP A 69 -1.02 10.15 -1.02
N LEU A 70 -1.48 8.95 -0.62
CA LEU A 70 -2.30 8.07 -1.44
C LEU A 70 -3.68 8.68 -1.69
N GLU A 71 -4.20 8.58 -2.92
CA GLU A 71 -5.55 9.03 -3.21
C GLU A 71 -6.60 8.23 -2.42
N PHE A 72 -7.75 8.85 -2.16
CA PHE A 72 -8.81 8.21 -1.39
C PHE A 72 -9.63 7.26 -2.29
N GLY A 73 -9.60 5.96 -1.97
CA GLY A 73 -10.39 4.95 -2.66
C GLY A 73 -9.97 4.71 -4.12
N GLY A 74 -10.83 4.06 -4.88
CA GLY A 74 -10.68 3.92 -6.33
C GLY A 74 -9.82 2.74 -6.78
N ASP A 75 -9.40 2.76 -8.04
CA ASP A 75 -8.66 1.67 -8.69
C ASP A 75 -7.14 1.91 -8.80
N GLY A 76 -6.65 3.02 -8.23
CA GLY A 76 -5.23 3.38 -8.17
C GLY A 76 -4.58 3.70 -9.52
N LYS A 77 -5.32 3.73 -10.63
CA LYS A 77 -4.73 3.88 -11.98
C LYS A 77 -4.16 5.28 -12.26
N LEU A 78 -4.70 6.30 -11.60
CA LEU A 78 -4.29 7.70 -11.77
C LEU A 78 -3.37 8.18 -10.64
N ASP A 79 -3.22 7.38 -9.58
CA ASP A 79 -2.36 7.70 -8.45
C ASP A 79 -0.90 7.32 -8.81
N PRO A 80 0.02 8.30 -8.89
CA PRO A 80 1.42 8.05 -9.22
C PRO A 80 2.12 7.16 -8.18
N LEU A 81 1.74 7.22 -6.90
CA LEU A 81 2.31 6.37 -5.85
C LEU A 81 1.85 4.93 -6.01
N CYS A 82 0.61 4.70 -6.44
CA CYS A 82 0.13 3.36 -6.75
C CYS A 82 0.92 2.73 -7.92
N GLU A 83 1.22 3.49 -8.97
CA GLU A 83 2.03 3.00 -10.10
C GLU A 83 3.50 2.80 -9.71
N GLU A 84 4.08 3.66 -8.87
CA GLU A 84 5.43 3.47 -8.32
C GLU A 84 5.51 2.20 -7.48
N ALA A 85 4.59 2.03 -6.55
CA ALA A 85 4.50 0.86 -5.69
C ALA A 85 4.35 -0.44 -6.49
N ARG A 86 3.49 -0.42 -7.51
CA ARG A 86 3.32 -1.54 -8.45
C ARG A 86 4.64 -1.89 -9.14
N LYS A 87 5.37 -0.90 -9.67
CA LYS A 87 6.69 -1.12 -10.29
C LYS A 87 7.70 -1.68 -9.30
N SER A 88 7.73 -1.17 -8.07
CA SER A 88 8.64 -1.67 -7.02
C SER A 88 8.38 -3.14 -6.70
N VAL A 89 7.12 -3.56 -6.58
CA VAL A 89 6.77 -4.97 -6.35
C VAL A 89 7.14 -5.86 -7.54
N LEU A 90 6.92 -5.39 -8.78
CA LEU A 90 7.31 -6.13 -9.99
C LEU A 90 8.84 -6.29 -10.10
N ASN A 91 9.59 -5.28 -9.68
CA ASN A 91 11.05 -5.22 -9.78
C ASN A 91 11.79 -5.76 -8.54
N ALA A 92 11.09 -6.03 -7.44
CA ALA A 92 11.61 -6.93 -6.41
C ALA A 92 12.08 -8.20 -7.14
N TYR A 93 13.21 -8.81 -6.77
CA TYR A 93 14.10 -9.74 -7.53
C TYR A 93 13.55 -10.71 -8.57
#